data_AF-A0A9E2ZF57-F1
#
_entry.id   AF-A0A9E2ZF57-F1
#
_cell.length_a   1.000
_cell.length_b   1.000
_cell.length_c   1.000
_cell.angle_alpha   90.00
_cell.angle_beta   90.00
_cell.angle_gamma   90.00
#
_symmetry.space_group_name_H-M   'P 1'
#
loop_
_entity.id
_entity.type
_entity.pdbx_description
1 polymer ?
#
loop_
_entity_poly.entity_id
_entity_poly.type
_entity_poly.pdbx_seq_one_letter_code
_entity_poly.pdbx_strand_id
1 'polypeptide(L)'
;MFLVLNNAHGGYSLKYPEGWTIQGSGSDKLTISDKNNLVRVVIARGPAPSPASVAAALIAVKSSSPTLTFTAPQKFALPASSGAVKAVYTTESAPNPVTGKRVKLVVDRYVLRGSGGRVATVDLGTPAGVDNVDAYRMMIQSFTWK
;
A
#
# COMPACT_ATOMS: atom_id res chain seq x y z
N MET A 1 -18.17 -7.55 -5.17
CA MET A 1 -18.55 -6.13 -5.34
C MET A 1 -17.45 -5.24 -4.76
N PHE A 2 -17.28 -4.01 -5.26
CA PHE A 2 -16.35 -3.03 -4.69
C PHE A 2 -17.14 -1.86 -4.09
N LEU A 3 -16.74 -1.43 -2.89
CA LEU A 3 -17.29 -0.26 -2.21
C LEU A 3 -16.29 0.89 -2.26
N VAL A 4 -16.80 2.13 -2.19
CA VAL A 4 -15.96 3.34 -2.13
C VAL A 4 -15.74 3.72 -0.67
N LEU A 5 -14.47 3.73 -0.26
CA LEU A 5 -14.04 4.32 1.00
C LEU A 5 -13.68 5.78 0.77
N ASN A 6 -14.23 6.67 1.58
CA ASN A 6 -13.84 8.08 1.64
C ASN A 6 -13.10 8.33 2.96
N ASN A 7 -11.82 8.72 2.88
CA ASN A 7 -11.04 9.12 4.05
C ASN A 7 -10.85 10.64 3.99
N ALA A 8 -11.77 11.39 4.62
CA ALA A 8 -11.73 12.84 4.65
C ALA A 8 -10.48 13.38 5.36
N HIS A 9 -10.02 12.73 6.43
CA HIS A 9 -8.81 13.11 7.16
C HIS A 9 -7.57 13.03 6.26
N GLY A 10 -7.39 11.90 5.58
CA GLY A 10 -6.30 11.71 4.62
C GLY A 10 -6.48 12.47 3.30
N GLY A 11 -7.68 13.00 3.04
CA GLY A 11 -8.03 13.70 1.81
C GLY A 11 -7.95 12.81 0.57
N TYR A 12 -8.47 11.59 0.62
CA TYR A 12 -8.53 10.69 -0.53
C TYR A 12 -9.76 9.78 -0.51
N SER A 13 -10.06 9.17 -1.65
CA SER A 13 -10.99 8.05 -1.77
C SER A 13 -10.32 6.85 -2.44
N LEU A 14 -10.80 5.65 -2.13
CA LEU A 14 -10.27 4.38 -2.64
C LEU A 14 -11.40 3.35 -2.73
N LYS A 15 -11.46 2.55 -3.81
CA LYS A 15 -12.32 1.36 -3.83
C LYS A 15 -11.66 0.20 -3.11
N TYR A 16 -12.46 -0.63 -2.46
CA TYR A 16 -12.02 -1.86 -1.82
C TYR A 16 -13.06 -2.98 -1.98
N PRO A 17 -12.67 -4.27 -1.92
CA PRO A 17 -13.63 -5.36 -2.01
C PRO A 17 -14.57 -5.34 -0.81
N GLU A 18 -15.86 -5.52 -1.07
CA GLU A 18 -16.87 -5.67 -0.02
C GLU A 18 -16.50 -6.83 0.94
N GLY A 19 -16.77 -6.66 2.23
CA GLY A 19 -16.53 -7.66 3.26
C GLY A 19 -15.13 -7.62 3.89
N TRP A 20 -14.21 -6.80 3.37
CA TRP A 20 -12.89 -6.64 4.00
C TRP A 20 -12.99 -5.76 5.24
N THR A 21 -12.20 -6.12 6.27
CA THR A 21 -12.15 -5.37 7.53
C THR A 21 -11.37 -4.07 7.34
N ILE A 22 -11.93 -2.94 7.78
CA ILE A 22 -11.28 -1.63 7.74
C ILE A 22 -10.91 -1.19 9.14
N GLN A 23 -9.70 -0.66 9.31
CA GLN A 23 -9.17 -0.11 10.57
C GLN A 23 -8.51 1.24 10.31
N GLY A 24 -8.63 2.16 11.28
CA GLY A 24 -8.02 3.50 11.20
C GLY A 24 -8.74 4.47 10.25
N SER A 25 -10.02 4.22 9.94
CA SER A 25 -10.86 5.16 9.20
C SER A 25 -10.93 6.50 9.93
N GLY A 26 -10.54 7.59 9.26
CA GLY A 26 -10.44 8.93 9.86
C GLY A 26 -9.06 9.28 10.41
N SER A 27 -8.03 8.53 10.08
CA SER A 27 -6.63 8.85 10.41
C SER A 27 -5.74 8.86 9.16
N ASP A 28 -4.49 9.29 9.34
CA ASP A 28 -3.47 9.22 8.30
C ASP A 28 -2.99 7.79 8.00
N LYS A 29 -3.36 6.81 8.82
CA LYS A 29 -3.01 5.40 8.64
C LYS A 29 -4.26 4.54 8.60
N LEU A 30 -4.58 4.06 7.40
CA LEU A 30 -5.68 3.13 7.17
C LEU A 30 -5.14 1.74 6.88
N THR A 31 -5.83 0.71 7.36
CA THR A 31 -5.59 -0.68 6.98
C THR A 31 -6.90 -1.33 6.56
N ILE A 32 -6.88 -2.06 5.45
CA ILE A 32 -7.99 -2.87 4.93
C ILE A 32 -7.45 -4.29 4.78
N SER A 33 -8.13 -5.29 5.32
CA SER A 33 -7.60 -6.66 5.31
C SER A 33 -8.70 -7.72 5.25
N ASP A 34 -8.37 -8.84 4.61
CA ASP A 34 -9.13 -10.09 4.65
C ASP A 34 -8.15 -11.26 4.72
N LYS A 35 -8.29 -12.13 5.72
CA LYS A 35 -7.37 -13.25 5.98
C LYS A 35 -5.90 -12.75 6.01
N ASN A 36 -5.09 -13.15 5.04
CA ASN A 36 -3.69 -12.75 4.91
C ASN A 36 -3.47 -11.64 3.87
N ASN A 37 -4.53 -11.15 3.25
CA ASN A 37 -4.48 -10.01 2.34
C ASN A 37 -4.49 -8.71 3.15
N LEU A 38 -3.65 -7.77 2.73
CA LEU A 38 -3.42 -6.53 3.42
C LEU A 38 -3.38 -5.38 2.42
N VAL A 39 -4.11 -4.33 2.72
CA VAL A 39 -3.94 -3.02 2.11
C VAL A 39 -3.66 -2.03 3.21
N ARG A 40 -2.58 -1.27 3.08
CA ARG A 40 -2.22 -0.21 4.01
C ARG A 40 -2.05 1.09 3.26
N VAL A 41 -2.71 2.14 3.74
CA VAL A 41 -2.54 3.50 3.21
C VAL A 41 -1.99 4.36 4.34
N VAL A 42 -0.86 5.00 4.09
CA VAL A 42 -0.25 5.97 5.02
C VAL A 42 -0.10 7.31 4.31
N ILE A 43 -0.67 8.35 4.90
CA ILE A 43 -0.53 9.72 4.44
C ILE A 43 0.55 10.43 5.25
N ALA A 44 1.45 11.11 4.56
CA ALA A 44 2.50 11.92 5.17
C ALA A 44 2.71 13.20 4.36
N ARG A 45 3.49 14.13 4.90
CA ARG A 45 3.98 15.30 4.14
C ARG A 45 5.42 15.07 3.71
N GLY A 46 5.76 15.51 2.51
CA GLY A 46 7.11 15.38 2.00
C GLY A 46 7.30 15.84 0.55
N PRO A 47 8.51 15.70 0.02
CA PRO A 47 8.82 15.99 -1.37
C PRO A 47 8.11 15.00 -2.33
N ALA A 48 8.17 15.27 -3.63
CA ALA A 48 7.65 14.34 -4.62
C ALA A 48 8.43 13.02 -4.55
N PRO A 49 7.74 11.86 -4.64
CA PRO A 49 8.43 10.59 -4.62
C PRO A 49 9.31 10.44 -5.87
N SER A 50 10.49 9.86 -5.67
CA SER A 50 11.39 9.43 -6.74
C SER A 50 11.76 7.96 -6.53
N PRO A 51 12.20 7.25 -7.58
CA PRO A 51 12.74 5.90 -7.42
C PRO A 51 13.81 5.80 -6.32
N ALA A 52 14.69 6.81 -6.24
CA ALA A 52 15.73 6.88 -5.22
C ALA A 52 15.16 7.06 -3.80
N SER A 53 14.17 7.94 -3.61
CA SER A 53 13.58 8.15 -2.28
C SER A 53 12.83 6.90 -1.79
N VAL A 54 12.14 6.20 -2.69
CA VAL A 54 11.44 4.95 -2.36
C VAL A 54 12.43 3.83 -2.06
N ALA A 55 13.53 3.74 -2.80
CA ALA A 55 14.59 2.77 -2.54
C ALA A 55 15.22 3.01 -1.16
N ALA A 56 15.56 4.25 -0.83
CA ALA A 56 16.10 4.61 0.49
C ALA A 56 15.14 4.23 1.63
N ALA A 57 13.84 4.48 1.47
CA ALA A 57 12.83 4.07 2.45
C ALA A 57 12.76 2.54 2.60
N LEU A 58 12.83 1.77 1.51
CA LEU A 58 12.83 0.30 1.58
C LEU A 58 14.11 -0.26 2.21
N ILE A 59 15.27 0.36 1.96
CA ILE A 59 16.54 0.01 2.60
C ILE A 59 16.43 0.20 4.13
N ALA A 60 15.86 1.32 4.58
CA ALA A 60 15.64 1.55 6.00
C ALA A 60 14.72 0.49 6.63
N VAL A 61 13.64 0.08 5.95
CA VAL A 61 12.76 -1.00 6.44
C VAL A 61 13.51 -2.34 6.49
N LYS A 62 14.34 -2.65 5.47
CA LYS A 62 15.15 -3.87 5.41
C LYS A 62 16.09 -4.01 6.61
N SER A 63 16.64 -2.90 7.12
CA SER A 63 17.47 -2.91 8.33
C SER A 63 16.73 -3.45 9.58
N SER A 64 15.42 -3.21 9.67
CA SER A 64 14.55 -3.73 10.73
C SER A 64 13.83 -5.03 10.38
N SER A 65 13.95 -5.50 9.13
CA SER A 65 13.28 -6.70 8.63
C SER A 65 14.18 -7.37 7.59
N PRO A 66 15.19 -8.16 8.03
CA PRO A 66 16.23 -8.70 7.16
C PRO A 66 15.70 -9.59 6.03
N THR A 67 14.54 -10.22 6.26
CA THR A 67 13.82 -11.07 5.29
C THR A 67 13.20 -10.27 4.15
N LEU A 68 13.14 -8.93 4.25
CA LEU A 68 12.64 -8.08 3.19
C LEU A 68 13.59 -8.07 2.00
N THR A 69 13.06 -8.42 0.85
CA THR A 69 13.71 -8.23 -0.47
C THR A 69 12.84 -7.31 -1.30
N PHE A 70 13.43 -6.47 -2.14
CA PHE A 70 12.68 -5.56 -3.01
C PHE A 70 13.31 -5.44 -4.38
N THR A 71 12.48 -5.13 -5.38
CA THR A 71 12.91 -4.80 -6.74
C THR A 71 13.20 -3.30 -6.86
N ALA A 72 14.04 -2.93 -7.83
CA ALA A 72 14.33 -1.52 -8.09
C ALA A 72 13.02 -0.73 -8.30
N PRO A 73 12.75 0.34 -7.53
CA PRO A 73 11.57 1.16 -7.72
C PRO A 73 11.57 1.82 -9.10
N GLN A 74 10.39 2.00 -9.68
CA GLN A 74 10.22 2.58 -11.00
C GLN A 74 9.10 3.62 -11.00
N LYS A 75 9.18 4.59 -11.90
CA LYS A 75 8.06 5.51 -12.14
C LYS A 75 6.87 4.70 -12.66
N PHE A 76 5.69 5.05 -12.19
CA PHE A 76 4.45 4.40 -12.54
C PHE A 76 3.40 5.47 -12.80
N ALA A 77 2.71 5.38 -13.94
CA ALA A 77 1.65 6.32 -14.27
C ALA A 77 0.32 5.83 -13.69
N LEU A 78 -0.32 6.67 -12.89
CA LEU A 78 -1.69 6.46 -12.44
C LEU A 78 -2.55 7.66 -12.86
N PRO A 79 -3.84 7.45 -13.19
CA PRO A 79 -4.78 8.56 -13.39
C PRO A 79 -4.78 9.53 -12.20
N ALA A 80 -4.61 8.99 -10.99
CA ALA A 80 -4.57 9.73 -9.73
C ALA A 80 -3.29 10.53 -9.48
N SER A 81 -2.18 10.18 -10.14
CA SER A 81 -0.85 10.75 -9.91
C SER A 81 0.09 10.36 -11.06
N SER A 82 0.38 11.31 -11.95
CA SER A 82 1.31 11.14 -13.09
C SER A 82 2.77 10.93 -12.67
N GLY A 83 3.12 11.24 -11.41
CA GLY A 83 4.45 11.06 -10.83
C GLY A 83 4.53 9.96 -9.77
N ALA A 84 3.66 8.95 -9.82
CA ALA A 84 3.72 7.86 -8.85
C ALA A 84 4.99 7.02 -9.02
N VAL A 85 5.43 6.40 -7.94
CA VAL A 85 6.55 5.46 -7.94
C VAL A 85 6.07 4.12 -7.41
N LYS A 86 6.34 3.04 -8.14
CA LYS A 86 6.02 1.67 -7.76
C LYS A 86 7.28 0.92 -7.34
N ALA A 87 7.18 0.10 -6.30
CA ALA A 87 8.17 -0.90 -5.95
C ALA A 87 7.47 -2.20 -5.56
N VAL A 88 8.14 -3.34 -5.74
CA VAL A 88 7.65 -4.62 -5.22
C VAL A 88 8.62 -5.08 -4.15
N TYR A 89 8.10 -5.50 -3.00
CA TYR A 89 8.91 -6.06 -1.94
C TYR A 89 8.23 -7.27 -1.29
N THR A 90 9.00 -8.13 -0.64
CA THR A 90 8.47 -9.25 0.14
C THR A 90 8.65 -9.00 1.62
N THR A 91 7.72 -9.49 2.43
CA THR A 91 7.78 -9.38 3.89
C THR A 91 7.05 -10.56 4.53
N GLU A 92 7.04 -10.63 5.84
CA GLU A 92 6.23 -11.61 6.58
C GLU A 92 4.96 -10.93 7.12
N SER A 93 3.86 -11.67 7.13
CA SER A 93 2.65 -11.23 7.82
C SER A 93 2.88 -11.12 9.33
N ALA A 94 1.96 -10.42 10.01
CA ALA A 94 1.81 -10.61 11.44
C ALA A 94 1.58 -12.10 11.76
N PRO A 95 2.07 -12.61 12.91
CA PRO A 95 1.81 -13.98 13.31
C PRO A 95 0.30 -14.19 13.48
N ASN A 96 -0.20 -15.31 12.97
CA ASN A 96 -1.59 -15.70 13.17
C ASN A 96 -1.84 -15.88 14.69
N PRO A 97 -2.91 -15.29 15.25
CA PRO A 97 -3.12 -15.28 16.70
C PRO A 97 -3.42 -16.65 17.29
N VAL A 98 -3.84 -17.62 16.47
CA VAL A 98 -4.15 -18.99 16.91
C VAL A 98 -2.97 -19.94 16.69
N THR A 99 -2.34 -19.86 15.51
CA THR A 99 -1.30 -20.83 15.10
C THR A 99 0.13 -20.33 15.25
N GLY A 100 0.34 -19.03 15.48
CA GLY A 100 1.65 -18.38 15.51
C GLY A 100 2.37 -18.31 14.16
N LYS A 101 1.85 -18.97 13.12
CA LYS A 101 2.47 -19.03 11.79
C LYS A 101 2.43 -17.67 11.11
N ARG A 102 3.51 -17.37 10.37
CA ARG A 102 3.60 -16.24 9.46
C ARG A 102 3.54 -16.73 8.02
N VAL A 103 3.00 -15.90 7.14
CA VAL A 103 3.04 -16.16 5.71
C VAL A 103 3.90 -15.12 5.02
N LYS A 104 4.60 -15.55 3.97
CA LYS A 104 5.34 -14.63 3.10
C LYS A 104 4.34 -13.85 2.25
N LEU A 105 4.42 -12.53 2.35
CA LEU A 105 3.64 -11.59 1.54
C LEU A 105 4.50 -11.05 0.40
N VAL A 106 3.88 -10.88 -0.76
CA VAL A 106 4.39 -10.05 -1.85
C VAL A 106 3.58 -8.76 -1.83
N VAL A 107 4.28 -7.63 -1.77
CA VAL A 107 3.68 -6.30 -1.59
C VAL A 107 4.03 -5.40 -2.77
N ASP A 108 3.01 -4.92 -3.45
CA ASP A 108 3.10 -3.82 -4.39
C ASP A 108 2.94 -2.49 -3.63
N ARG A 109 4.03 -1.74 -3.52
CA ARG A 109 4.04 -0.39 -2.95
C ARG A 109 3.88 0.64 -4.05
N TYR A 110 2.96 1.57 -3.84
CA TYR A 110 2.76 2.75 -4.65
C TYR A 110 2.94 3.99 -3.79
N VAL A 111 3.78 4.93 -4.23
CA VAL A 111 3.96 6.21 -3.57
C VAL A 111 3.43 7.30 -4.48
N LEU A 112 2.37 7.98 -4.05
CA LEU A 112 1.59 8.92 -4.84
C LEU A 112 1.79 10.33 -4.31
N ARG A 113 1.97 11.30 -5.21
CA ARG A 113 2.03 12.71 -4.82
C ARG A 113 0.62 13.31 -4.83
N GLY A 114 0.28 14.02 -3.77
CA GLY A 114 -0.92 14.83 -3.63
C GLY A 114 -0.62 16.32 -3.55
N SER A 115 -1.68 17.13 -3.54
CA SER A 115 -1.63 18.58 -3.36
C SER A 115 -1.13 18.95 -1.96
N GLY A 116 -0.55 20.15 -1.81
CA GLY A 116 -0.07 20.67 -0.52
C GLY A 116 1.08 19.87 0.11
N GLY A 117 1.86 19.14 -0.70
CA GLY A 117 2.98 18.32 -0.22
C GLY A 117 2.56 17.00 0.43
N ARG A 118 1.28 16.60 0.30
CA ARG A 118 0.80 15.29 0.75
C ARG A 118 1.41 14.17 -0.10
N VAL A 119 1.74 13.05 0.54
CA VAL A 119 2.27 11.85 -0.09
C VAL A 119 1.52 10.66 0.49
N ALA A 120 0.93 9.82 -0.37
CA ALA A 120 0.31 8.57 0.04
C ALA A 120 1.27 7.41 -0.25
N THR A 121 1.56 6.59 0.76
CA THR A 121 2.17 5.27 0.59
C THR A 121 1.05 4.24 0.66
N VAL A 122 0.78 3.57 -0.45
CA VAL A 122 -0.22 2.52 -0.59
C VAL A 122 0.51 1.19 -0.76
N ASP A 123 0.39 0.30 0.21
CA ASP A 123 0.93 -1.06 0.17
C ASP A 123 -0.21 -2.04 -0.08
N LEU A 124 -0.10 -2.85 -1.14
CA LEU A 124 -1.04 -3.91 -1.48
C LEU A 124 -0.33 -5.26 -1.37
N GLY A 125 -0.59 -5.99 -0.29
CA GLY A 125 0.10 -7.22 0.09
C GLY A 125 -0.77 -8.46 -0.02
N THR A 126 -0.33 -9.48 -0.74
CA THR A 126 -1.00 -10.78 -0.86
C THR A 126 -0.03 -11.90 -0.49
N PRO A 127 -0.48 -13.06 0.02
CA PRO A 127 0.40 -14.22 0.19
C PRO A 127 1.07 -14.60 -1.13
N ALA A 128 2.34 -15.01 -1.06
CA ALA A 128 3.06 -15.48 -2.23
C ALA A 128 2.31 -16.66 -2.89
N GLY A 129 2.09 -16.57 -4.20
CA GLY A 129 1.35 -17.58 -4.97
C GLY A 129 -0.17 -17.38 -5.00
N VAL A 130 -0.72 -16.38 -4.31
CA VAL A 130 -2.14 -16.01 -4.40
C VAL A 130 -2.33 -14.96 -5.49
N ASP A 131 -3.21 -15.27 -6.45
CA ASP A 131 -3.58 -14.34 -7.51
C ASP A 131 -4.62 -13.32 -7.00
N ASN A 132 -4.14 -12.13 -6.67
CA ASN A 132 -4.98 -11.00 -6.21
C ASN A 132 -4.78 -9.75 -7.08
N VAL A 133 -4.21 -9.96 -8.27
CA VAL A 133 -3.71 -8.89 -9.15
C VAL A 133 -4.84 -7.98 -9.62
N ASP A 134 -5.98 -8.54 -10.02
CA ASP A 134 -7.09 -7.74 -10.54
C ASP A 134 -7.76 -6.89 -9.46
N ALA A 135 -7.94 -7.44 -8.26
CA ALA A 135 -8.47 -6.69 -7.14
C ALA A 135 -7.55 -5.53 -6.78
N TYR A 136 -6.25 -5.77 -6.67
CA TYR A 136 -5.26 -4.75 -6.34
C TYR A 136 -5.09 -3.70 -7.42
N ARG A 137 -5.17 -4.11 -8.70
CA ARG A 137 -5.21 -3.18 -9.84
C ARG A 137 -6.42 -2.25 -9.74
N MET A 138 -7.62 -2.79 -9.51
CA MET A 138 -8.84 -2.00 -9.34
C MET A 138 -8.71 -1.01 -8.18
N MET A 139 -8.17 -1.47 -7.04
CA MET A 139 -7.96 -0.60 -5.88
C MET A 139 -7.02 0.56 -6.24
N ILE A 140 -5.79 0.30 -6.70
CA ILE A 140 -4.83 1.38 -6.96
C ILE A 140 -5.28 2.33 -8.07
N GLN A 141 -5.94 1.83 -9.11
CA GLN A 141 -6.48 2.66 -10.19
C GLN A 141 -7.64 3.55 -9.74
N SER A 142 -8.40 3.11 -8.73
CA SER A 142 -9.50 3.88 -8.15
C SER A 142 -9.08 4.91 -7.11
N PHE A 143 -7.82 4.89 -6.67
CA PHE A 143 -7.34 5.88 -5.71
C PHE A 143 -7.54 7.28 -6.30
N THR A 144 -8.00 8.24 -5.51
CA THR A 144 -8.18 9.62 -5.96
C THR A 144 -7.97 10.56 -4.79
N TRP A 145 -7.10 11.56 -4.96
CA TRP A 145 -6.96 12.65 -4.00
C TRP A 145 -8.22 13.53 -3.99
N LYS A 146 -8.55 14.07 -2.81
CA LYS A 146 -9.63 15.03 -2.58
C LYS A 146 -9.09 16.40 -2.17
#